data_AF-A0A1C1CZS7-F1
#
_entry.id   AF-A0A1C1CZS7-F1
#
_cell.length_a   1.000
_cell.length_b   1.000
_cell.length_c   1.000
_cell.angle_alpha   90.00
_cell.angle_beta   90.00
_cell.angle_gamma   90.00
#
_symmetry.space_group_name_H-M   'P 1'
#
loop_
_entity.id
_entity.type
_entity.pdbx_description
1 polymer ?
#
loop_
_entity_poly.entity_id
_entity_poly.type
_entity_poly.pdbx_seq_one_letter_code
_entity_poly.pdbx_strand_id
1 'polypeptide(L)'
;MYATPGRPVTNRAKVICPSCATRVQVVWRALSSSPALSAKRNRIPNHVKQANVKGQGSLGGIPAPKSTGLRQRENPVFIAPELVTGLQKLGFSSIPAVVDVLRQLNQEATKLSPTNVVQALTTQQHFTRIAEQELGTVEAALVRDPKVLRQAFHLLGRNYFHQQNRQGQQGLAALRIAFFAGEVDAGIDAATAEVMVNISRVELGATSTTGTLLSARLFEFIKQRAQARADWRAMTLYLKEMSRAPGTEASARDNYNLARELFDMLEPSKELVLENTQLLRGVEPPWKILYEAAVAYLAYIPKGSPEHDKVQADVETALRDGIQKYSDPRAVAPALRQQRVIPWHSPEWVDLATQAAAAGVQDAAFDLAMYYLRLGGWRPRQAGKKPTDWTGIEWLAVSAALAAPDIRAMVQSRYLGLAHLLREHGYLAEGYAWMEYAKENAAEAGLDPDKEWEHFIHDFELAWAKAEKDDEMQKYIQHSDKFFAPYLDGRDK
;
A
#
# COMPACT_ATOMS: atom_id res chain seq x y z
N MET A 1 16.42 28.26 -30.17
CA MET A 1 17.35 28.86 -29.18
C MET A 1 16.60 29.05 -27.86
N TYR A 2 17.32 28.90 -26.73
CA TYR A 2 16.92 28.84 -25.31
C TYR A 2 16.45 27.47 -24.80
N ALA A 3 16.84 26.95 -23.63
CA ALA A 3 18.09 26.92 -22.85
C ALA A 3 17.85 25.92 -21.69
N THR A 4 18.61 24.83 -21.69
CA THR A 4 19.21 24.04 -20.59
C THR A 4 18.45 23.66 -19.28
N PRO A 5 18.67 22.42 -18.79
CA PRO A 5 18.06 21.87 -17.59
C PRO A 5 18.72 22.42 -16.33
N GLY A 6 17.92 22.72 -15.31
CA GLY A 6 18.45 23.13 -14.01
C GLY A 6 17.54 23.99 -13.14
N ARG A 7 16.26 24.21 -13.49
CA ARG A 7 15.34 24.79 -12.51
C ARG A 7 14.96 23.71 -11.49
N PRO A 8 15.37 23.82 -10.21
CA PRO A 8 14.83 22.98 -9.16
C PRO A 8 13.33 23.20 -9.09
N VAL A 9 12.54 22.18 -9.45
CA VAL A 9 11.08 22.22 -9.36
C VAL A 9 10.70 22.10 -7.88
N THR A 10 10.76 23.23 -7.16
CA THR A 10 9.97 23.40 -5.94
C THR A 10 8.56 23.72 -6.36
N ASN A 11 7.66 22.75 -6.24
CA ASN A 11 6.24 22.99 -6.37
C ASN A 11 5.76 23.72 -5.12
N ARG A 12 5.00 24.79 -5.33
CA ARG A 12 4.41 25.60 -4.27
C ARG A 12 2.91 25.58 -4.45
N ALA A 13 2.17 24.97 -3.54
CA ALA A 13 0.73 25.16 -3.47
C ALA A 13 0.34 25.90 -2.20
N LYS A 14 -0.66 26.76 -2.32
CA LYS A 14 -1.36 27.31 -1.16
C LYS A 14 -2.47 26.33 -0.81
N VAL A 15 -2.34 25.66 0.32
CA VAL A 15 -3.37 24.74 0.84
C VAL A 15 -4.01 25.43 2.04
N ILE A 16 -5.33 25.33 2.15
CA ILE A 16 -6.04 25.79 3.33
C ILE A 16 -6.00 24.65 4.34
N CYS A 17 -5.46 24.90 5.54
CA CYS A 17 -5.51 23.92 6.62
C CYS A 17 -6.98 23.63 6.98
N PRO A 18 -7.49 22.40 6.79
CA PRO A 18 -8.91 22.11 7.01
C PRO A 18 -9.35 22.28 8.47
N SER A 19 -8.42 22.26 9.43
CA SER A 19 -8.71 22.40 10.86
C SER A 19 -8.70 23.82 11.41
N CYS A 20 -8.07 24.79 10.73
CA CYS A 20 -8.00 26.18 11.22
C CYS A 20 -8.17 27.25 10.13
N ALA A 21 -8.55 26.85 8.90
CA ALA A 21 -8.75 27.72 7.75
C ALA A 21 -7.56 28.64 7.39
N THR A 22 -6.38 28.42 7.99
CA THR A 22 -5.20 29.24 7.76
C THR A 22 -4.58 28.84 6.42
N ARG A 23 -4.22 29.82 5.59
CA ARG A 23 -3.51 29.58 4.33
C ARG A 23 -2.07 29.14 4.62
N VAL A 24 -1.79 27.86 4.41
CA VAL A 24 -0.44 27.30 4.54
C VAL A 24 0.18 27.22 3.16
N GLN A 25 1.39 27.75 3.01
CA GLN A 25 2.17 27.55 1.81
C GLN A 25 2.90 26.21 1.94
N VAL A 26 2.45 25.20 1.22
CA VAL A 26 3.15 23.91 1.16
C VAL A 26 4.17 24.00 0.03
N VAL A 27 5.45 23.96 0.41
CA VAL A 27 6.56 23.86 -0.53
C VAL A 27 7.04 22.41 -0.49
N TRP A 28 6.82 21.65 -1.55
CA TRP A 28 7.48 20.36 -1.70
C TRP A 28 8.43 20.41 -2.89
N ARG A 29 9.59 19.76 -2.73
CA ARG A 29 10.38 19.40 -3.89
C ARG A 29 9.62 18.28 -4.60
N ALA A 30 9.50 18.36 -5.92
CA ALA A 30 9.27 17.15 -6.71
C ALA A 30 10.32 16.14 -6.20
N LEU A 31 9.89 14.94 -5.84
CA LEU A 31 10.80 13.89 -5.38
C LEU A 31 11.75 13.58 -6.54
N SER A 32 12.85 14.32 -6.68
CA SER A 32 13.82 14.04 -7.72
C SER A 32 14.45 12.70 -7.37
N SER A 33 14.06 11.68 -8.11
CA SER A 33 14.38 10.25 -8.09
C SER A 33 15.83 9.96 -8.52
N SER A 34 16.74 10.94 -8.51
CA SER A 34 18.11 10.68 -8.94
C SER A 34 18.74 9.55 -8.08
N PRO A 35 19.38 8.55 -8.70
CA PRO A 35 20.04 7.44 -7.99
C PRO A 35 21.01 7.91 -6.90
N ALA A 36 21.65 9.06 -7.09
CA ALA A 36 22.55 9.67 -6.11
C ALA A 36 21.85 10.07 -4.78
N LEU A 37 20.57 10.49 -4.85
CA LEU A 37 19.78 10.82 -3.66
C LEU A 37 19.16 9.58 -3.02
N SER A 38 18.73 8.59 -3.80
CA SER A 38 18.31 7.28 -3.28
C SER A 38 19.46 6.57 -2.55
N ALA A 39 20.66 6.59 -3.14
CA ALA A 39 21.89 6.09 -2.51
C ALA A 39 22.28 6.90 -1.26
N LYS A 40 22.04 8.21 -1.21
CA LYS A 40 22.21 9.01 0.02
C LYS A 40 21.19 8.67 1.10
N ARG A 41 19.95 8.31 0.74
CA ARG A 41 18.89 7.89 1.69
C ARG A 41 19.15 6.49 2.26
N ASN A 42 19.71 5.59 1.45
CA ASN A 42 20.13 4.26 1.89
C ASN A 42 21.50 4.26 2.60
N ARG A 43 22.23 5.39 2.57
CA ARG A 43 23.48 5.54 3.31
C ARG A 43 23.17 5.76 4.79
N ILE A 44 23.59 4.83 5.63
CA ILE A 44 23.61 5.01 7.09
C ILE A 44 24.41 6.30 7.38
N PRO A 45 23.86 7.29 8.13
CA PRO A 45 24.57 8.54 8.36
C PRO A 45 25.88 8.31 9.12
N ASN A 46 27.01 8.71 8.53
CA ASN A 46 28.36 8.59 9.15
C ASN A 46 28.52 9.40 10.46
N HIS A 47 27.55 10.22 10.82
CA HIS A 47 27.60 11.11 11.99
C HIS A 47 26.53 10.82 13.04
N VAL A 48 26.01 9.58 13.10
CA VAL A 48 25.40 9.12 14.36
C VAL A 48 26.53 8.95 15.37
N LYS A 49 26.89 10.05 16.04
CA LYS A 49 27.73 9.99 17.24
C LYS A 49 26.98 9.09 18.21
N GLN A 50 27.51 7.90 18.46
CA GLN A 50 27.04 7.06 19.55
C GLN A 50 27.03 7.93 20.82
N ALA A 51 25.88 7.95 21.50
CA ALA A 51 25.84 8.48 22.85
C ALA A 51 26.76 7.59 23.70
N ASN A 52 27.98 8.07 23.96
CA ASN A 52 28.81 7.52 25.01
C ASN A 52 28.08 7.80 26.32
N VAL A 53 27.23 6.86 26.73
CA VAL A 53 26.76 6.80 28.11
C VAL A 53 28.02 6.55 28.94
N LYS A 54 28.54 7.62 29.56
CA LYS A 54 29.62 7.54 30.54
C LYS A 54 29.16 6.58 31.62
N GLY A 55 29.76 5.39 31.65
CA GLY A 55 29.59 4.45 32.75
C GLY A 55 30.07 5.11 34.03
N GLN A 56 29.13 5.47 34.90
CA GLN A 56 29.44 5.79 36.28
C GLN A 56 29.79 4.49 37.00
N GLY A 57 30.98 4.46 37.60
CA GLY A 57 31.22 3.66 38.79
C GLY A 57 31.55 2.19 38.58
N SER A 58 32.80 1.94 38.19
CA SER A 58 33.70 0.96 38.82
C SER A 58 33.17 0.30 40.10
N LEU A 59 32.70 -0.95 39.99
CA LEU A 59 32.79 -1.95 41.05
C LEU A 59 33.54 -3.14 40.47
N GLY A 60 34.58 -3.56 41.20
CA GLY A 60 35.69 -4.34 40.70
C GLY A 60 35.35 -5.76 40.24
N GLY A 61 36.18 -6.22 39.31
CA GLY A 61 36.81 -7.53 39.43
C GLY A 61 35.91 -8.74 39.25
N ILE A 62 35.26 -8.87 38.09
CA ILE A 62 35.10 -10.18 37.46
C ILE A 62 35.44 -9.99 35.99
N PRO A 63 36.45 -10.69 35.44
CA PRO A 63 36.75 -10.62 34.02
C PRO A 63 35.49 -11.07 33.29
N ALA A 64 34.88 -10.15 32.53
CA ALA A 64 33.73 -10.48 31.70
C ALA A 64 34.08 -11.72 30.87
N PRO A 65 33.31 -12.81 30.96
CA PRO A 65 33.57 -13.99 30.16
C PRO A 65 33.65 -13.54 28.71
N LYS A 66 34.71 -13.98 28.02
CA LYS A 66 34.96 -13.74 26.60
C LYS A 66 33.62 -13.85 25.87
N SER A 67 33.12 -12.74 25.33
CA SER A 67 31.83 -12.71 24.64
C SER A 67 31.91 -13.75 23.51
N THR A 68 31.28 -14.89 23.71
CA THR A 68 31.26 -15.98 22.74
C THR A 68 30.33 -15.58 21.61
N GLY A 69 30.91 -15.00 20.56
CA GLY A 69 30.47 -15.16 19.17
C GLY A 69 29.12 -14.58 18.71
N LEU A 70 28.26 -14.03 19.59
CA LEU A 70 26.90 -13.61 19.19
C LEU A 70 26.79 -12.23 18.55
N ARG A 71 27.87 -11.43 18.48
CA ARG A 71 27.89 -10.20 17.68
C ARG A 71 28.06 -10.47 16.17
N GLN A 72 27.44 -11.53 15.64
CA GLN A 72 27.08 -11.48 14.21
C GLN A 72 26.22 -10.22 14.06
N ARG A 73 26.59 -9.37 13.09
CA ARG A 73 25.98 -8.06 12.83
C ARG A 73 24.48 -8.22 12.55
N GLU A 74 23.67 -8.36 13.59
CA GLU A 74 22.23 -8.20 13.46
C GLU A 74 21.97 -6.71 13.22
N ASN A 75 21.11 -6.42 12.25
CA ASN A 75 20.65 -5.05 12.02
C ASN A 75 20.11 -4.50 13.35
N PRO A 76 20.51 -3.29 13.79
CA PRO A 76 20.00 -2.71 15.02
C PRO A 76 18.47 -2.63 14.94
N VAL A 77 17.79 -3.14 15.97
CA VAL A 77 16.33 -3.06 16.08
C VAL A 77 15.98 -1.86 16.96
N PHE A 78 15.03 -1.05 16.51
CA PHE A 78 14.37 -0.08 17.36
C PHE A 78 13.44 -0.79 18.34
N ILE A 79 13.59 -0.52 19.63
CA ILE A 79 12.75 -1.06 20.70
C ILE A 79 11.67 -0.02 21.01
N ALA A 80 10.44 -0.28 20.57
CA ALA A 80 9.33 0.64 20.81
C ALA A 80 8.91 0.66 22.30
N PRO A 81 8.38 1.78 22.82
CA PRO A 81 7.93 1.88 24.21
C PRO A 81 6.91 0.81 24.63
N GLU A 82 6.06 0.36 23.69
CA GLU A 82 5.07 -0.68 23.92
C GLU A 82 5.74 -2.04 24.18
N LEU A 83 6.84 -2.33 23.47
CA LEU A 83 7.64 -3.53 23.69
C LEU A 83 8.32 -3.49 25.06
N VAL A 84 8.91 -2.35 25.44
CA VAL A 84 9.52 -2.14 26.76
C VAL A 84 8.51 -2.39 27.86
N THR A 85 7.37 -1.69 27.80
CA THR A 85 6.31 -1.78 28.82
C THR A 85 5.71 -3.18 28.88
N GLY A 86 5.49 -3.82 27.73
CA GLY A 86 4.97 -5.17 27.65
C GLY A 86 5.92 -6.19 28.28
N LEU A 87 7.20 -6.15 27.94
CA LEU A 87 8.20 -7.06 28.50
C LEU A 87 8.41 -6.83 30.00
N GLN A 88 8.38 -5.57 30.47
CA GLN A 88 8.43 -5.26 31.90
C GLN A 88 7.24 -5.85 32.67
N LYS A 89 6.03 -5.81 32.09
CA LYS A 89 4.85 -6.47 32.68
C LYS A 89 4.97 -7.99 32.76
N LEU A 90 5.77 -8.60 31.89
CA LEU A 90 6.08 -10.03 31.93
C LEU A 90 7.20 -10.38 32.93
N GLY A 91 7.82 -9.38 33.57
CA GLY A 91 8.89 -9.56 34.55
C GLY A 91 10.32 -9.35 34.02
N PHE A 92 10.48 -8.94 32.77
CA PHE A 92 11.80 -8.66 32.19
C PHE A 92 12.31 -7.27 32.59
N SER A 93 13.59 -7.19 32.93
CA SER A 93 14.29 -5.98 33.35
C SER A 93 15.40 -5.57 32.38
N SER A 94 16.13 -6.54 31.80
CA SER A 94 17.23 -6.34 30.86
C SER A 94 16.74 -6.24 29.40
N ILE A 95 15.84 -5.30 29.14
CA ILE A 95 15.08 -5.24 27.89
C ILE A 95 15.92 -5.40 26.61
N PRO A 96 17.08 -4.73 26.41
CA PRO A 96 17.89 -4.94 25.22
C PRO A 96 18.38 -6.40 25.05
N ALA A 97 18.87 -7.02 26.13
CA ALA A 97 19.36 -8.39 26.09
C ALA A 97 18.22 -9.40 25.83
N VAL A 98 17.06 -9.18 26.46
CA VAL A 98 15.85 -10.00 26.22
C VAL A 98 15.41 -9.90 24.76
N VAL A 99 15.43 -8.71 24.18
CA VAL A 99 15.10 -8.53 22.77
C VAL A 99 16.09 -9.26 21.87
N ASP A 100 17.39 -9.15 22.10
CA ASP A 100 18.40 -9.86 21.30
C ASP A 100 18.23 -11.39 21.38
N VAL A 101 17.97 -11.94 22.57
CA VAL A 101 17.64 -13.36 22.74
C VAL A 101 16.37 -13.74 21.97
N LEU A 102 15.28 -12.99 22.13
CA LEU A 102 14.02 -13.30 21.43
C LEU A 102 14.18 -13.21 19.90
N ARG A 103 15.02 -12.30 19.39
CA ARG A 103 15.31 -12.19 17.95
C ARG A 103 16.07 -13.40 17.44
N GLN A 104 17.08 -13.86 18.18
CA GLN A 104 17.83 -15.05 17.84
C GLN A 104 16.93 -16.30 17.89
N LEU A 105 16.12 -16.45 18.95
CA LEU A 105 15.14 -17.53 19.05
C LEU A 105 14.14 -17.48 17.90
N ASN A 106 13.69 -16.29 17.48
CA ASN A 106 12.79 -16.13 16.33
C ASN A 106 13.42 -16.62 15.03
N GLN A 107 14.69 -16.27 14.77
CA GLN A 107 15.40 -16.71 13.58
C GLN A 107 15.55 -18.24 13.55
N GLU A 108 15.94 -18.86 14.67
CA GLU A 108 16.05 -20.31 14.75
C GLU A 108 14.68 -21.02 14.69
N ALA A 109 13.65 -20.43 15.28
CA ALA A 109 12.30 -20.99 15.27
C ALA A 109 11.69 -21.10 13.87
N THR A 110 12.10 -20.27 12.91
CA THR A 110 11.66 -20.40 11.51
C THR A 110 12.09 -21.72 10.86
N LYS A 111 13.10 -22.40 11.41
CA LYS A 111 13.59 -23.71 10.93
C LYS A 111 12.83 -24.89 11.56
N LEU A 112 11.95 -24.62 12.52
CA LEU A 112 11.21 -25.63 13.26
C LEU A 112 9.76 -25.75 12.75
N SER A 113 9.13 -26.88 13.05
CA SER A 113 7.70 -27.08 12.78
C SER A 113 6.84 -26.13 13.62
N PRO A 114 5.95 -25.31 13.01
CA PRO A 114 5.13 -24.33 13.73
C PRO A 114 4.36 -24.90 14.92
N THR A 115 3.92 -26.15 14.84
CA THR A 115 3.10 -26.81 15.87
C THR A 115 3.88 -27.04 17.17
N ASN A 116 5.19 -27.25 17.11
CA ASN A 116 6.00 -27.64 18.26
C ASN A 116 7.05 -26.59 18.62
N VAL A 117 7.07 -25.43 17.96
CA VAL A 117 8.11 -24.39 18.15
C VAL A 117 8.27 -24.02 19.61
N VAL A 118 7.21 -23.58 20.30
CA VAL A 118 7.37 -23.08 21.68
C VAL A 118 7.76 -24.19 22.65
N GLN A 119 7.26 -25.41 22.46
CA GLN A 119 7.72 -26.56 23.24
C GLN A 119 9.21 -26.83 23.00
N ALA A 120 9.67 -26.80 21.74
CA ALA A 120 11.08 -26.96 21.42
C ALA A 120 11.94 -25.85 22.05
N LEU A 121 11.53 -24.58 21.92
CA LEU A 121 12.25 -23.42 22.46
C LEU A 121 12.38 -23.46 23.99
N THR A 122 11.38 -24.00 24.69
CA THR A 122 11.36 -24.06 26.16
C THR A 122 11.97 -25.33 26.75
N THR A 123 12.08 -26.43 25.99
CA THR A 123 12.55 -27.73 26.52
C THR A 123 13.90 -28.18 25.98
N GLN A 124 14.31 -27.75 24.78
CA GLN A 124 15.58 -28.19 24.22
C GLN A 124 16.75 -27.45 24.85
N GLN A 125 17.79 -28.20 25.21
CA GLN A 125 19.01 -27.66 25.84
C GLN A 125 19.72 -26.62 24.98
N HIS A 126 19.59 -26.67 23.65
CA HIS A 126 20.20 -25.70 22.75
C HIS A 126 19.63 -24.28 22.98
N PHE A 127 18.30 -24.13 22.98
CA PHE A 127 17.64 -22.85 23.22
C PHE A 127 17.78 -22.38 24.66
N THR A 128 17.81 -23.33 25.60
CA THR A 128 18.11 -23.07 27.01
C THR A 128 19.47 -22.39 27.18
N ARG A 129 20.50 -22.90 26.48
CA ARG A 129 21.84 -22.31 26.49
C ARG A 129 21.88 -20.91 25.89
N ILE A 130 21.12 -20.64 24.82
CA ILE A 130 21.02 -19.29 24.24
C ILE A 130 20.48 -18.31 25.28
N ALA A 131 19.40 -18.66 26.00
CA ALA A 131 18.82 -17.79 27.02
C ALA A 131 19.77 -17.55 28.20
N GLU A 132 20.44 -18.59 28.71
CA GLU A 132 21.38 -18.47 29.85
C GLU A 132 22.68 -17.72 29.52
N GLN A 133 23.06 -17.61 28.25
CA GLN A 133 24.28 -16.92 27.83
C GLN A 133 24.18 -15.40 27.96
N GLU A 134 23.00 -14.83 27.68
CA GLU A 134 22.78 -13.38 27.63
C GLU A 134 21.92 -12.86 28.79
N LEU A 135 21.09 -13.72 29.41
CA LEU A 135 20.15 -13.33 30.47
C LEU A 135 20.57 -13.84 31.85
N GLY A 136 20.23 -13.06 32.88
CA GLY A 136 20.34 -13.51 34.27
C GLY A 136 19.41 -14.71 34.55
N THR A 137 19.70 -15.46 35.62
CA THR A 137 18.98 -16.71 35.98
C THR A 137 17.45 -16.54 36.06
N VAL A 138 16.97 -15.39 36.55
CA VAL A 138 15.54 -15.08 36.66
C VAL A 138 14.89 -14.89 35.29
N GLU A 139 15.51 -14.14 34.39
CA GLU A 139 14.96 -13.84 33.07
C GLU A 139 15.10 -15.04 32.12
N ALA A 140 16.19 -15.80 32.24
CA ALA A 140 16.34 -17.07 31.54
C ALA A 140 15.25 -18.08 31.95
N ALA A 141 14.78 -18.05 33.21
CA ALA A 141 13.65 -18.85 33.65
C ALA A 141 12.31 -18.37 33.05
N LEU A 142 12.11 -17.05 32.92
CA LEU A 142 10.93 -16.49 32.25
C LEU A 142 10.86 -16.90 30.76
N VAL A 143 11.99 -16.91 30.05
CA VAL A 143 12.05 -17.38 28.65
C VAL A 143 11.68 -18.87 28.53
N ARG A 144 11.84 -19.67 29.59
CA ARG A 144 11.45 -21.09 29.61
C ARG A 144 9.98 -21.32 29.92
N ASP A 145 9.25 -20.33 30.40
CA ASP A 145 7.80 -20.45 30.60
C ASP A 145 7.10 -20.30 29.23
N PRO A 146 6.41 -21.35 28.72
CA PRO A 146 5.69 -21.26 27.44
C PRO A 146 4.66 -20.13 27.39
N LYS A 147 4.02 -19.78 28.52
CA LYS A 147 3.02 -18.72 28.60
C LYS A 147 3.64 -17.33 28.49
N VAL A 148 4.79 -17.12 29.13
CA VAL A 148 5.54 -15.87 29.03
C VAL A 148 6.17 -15.75 27.65
N LEU A 149 6.77 -16.83 27.14
CA LEU A 149 7.47 -16.84 25.87
C LEU A 149 6.54 -16.49 24.69
N ARG A 150 5.33 -17.07 24.62
CA ARG A 150 4.37 -16.74 23.55
C ARG A 150 3.94 -15.27 23.57
N GLN A 151 3.76 -14.67 24.75
CA GLN A 151 3.43 -13.25 24.90
C GLN A 151 4.61 -12.36 24.52
N ALA A 152 5.83 -12.76 24.89
CA ALA A 152 7.05 -12.07 24.48
C ALA A 152 7.23 -12.12 22.94
N PHE A 153 6.94 -13.25 22.30
CA PHE A 153 6.92 -13.36 20.83
C PHE A 153 5.84 -12.48 20.19
N HIS A 154 4.65 -12.38 20.79
CA HIS A 154 3.59 -11.48 20.31
C HIS A 154 4.06 -10.02 20.33
N LEU A 155 4.63 -9.57 21.46
CA LEU A 155 5.17 -8.22 21.61
C LEU A 155 6.32 -7.94 20.63
N LEU A 156 7.26 -8.87 20.49
CA LEU A 156 8.37 -8.76 19.53
C LEU A 156 7.84 -8.69 18.10
N GLY A 157 6.87 -9.54 17.76
CA GLY A 157 6.20 -9.57 16.47
C GLY A 157 5.60 -8.22 16.08
N ARG A 158 4.86 -7.59 17.00
CA ARG A 158 4.31 -6.23 16.80
C ARG A 158 5.41 -5.19 16.62
N ASN A 159 6.51 -5.29 17.38
CA ASN A 159 7.63 -4.35 17.30
C ASN A 159 8.33 -4.37 15.93
N TYR A 160 8.44 -5.52 15.27
CA TYR A 160 9.04 -5.61 13.93
C TYR A 160 8.28 -4.79 12.86
N PHE A 161 6.98 -4.58 13.05
CA PHE A 161 6.16 -3.73 12.19
C PHE A 161 6.27 -2.25 12.53
N HIS A 162 7.10 -1.84 13.50
CA HIS A 162 7.39 -0.43 13.73
C HIS A 162 8.14 0.19 12.53
N GLN A 163 7.91 1.48 12.28
CA GLN A 163 8.29 2.21 11.05
C GLN A 163 9.81 2.22 10.84
N GLN A 164 10.53 2.08 11.95
CA GLN A 164 11.98 2.06 12.01
C GLN A 164 12.58 0.66 11.76
N ASN A 165 11.82 -0.42 12.00
CA ASN A 165 12.36 -1.79 11.96
C ASN A 165 12.28 -2.43 10.57
N ARG A 166 11.23 -2.14 9.78
CA ARG A 166 11.07 -2.63 8.39
C ARG A 166 11.40 -4.13 8.19
N GLN A 167 11.04 -4.97 9.17
CA GLN A 167 11.39 -6.39 9.25
C GLN A 167 10.13 -7.26 9.23
N GLY A 168 9.25 -7.03 8.24
CA GLY A 168 7.90 -7.61 8.20
C GLY A 168 7.86 -9.14 8.18
N GLN A 169 8.83 -9.81 7.55
CA GLN A 169 8.91 -11.28 7.54
C GLN A 169 9.26 -11.85 8.92
N GLN A 170 10.21 -11.23 9.62
CA GLN A 170 10.56 -11.62 10.99
C GLN A 170 9.40 -11.35 11.96
N GLY A 171 8.68 -10.24 11.76
CA GLY A 171 7.45 -9.92 12.47
C GLY A 171 6.38 -10.97 12.29
N LEU A 172 6.07 -11.33 11.04
CA LEU A 172 5.09 -12.37 10.72
C LEU A 172 5.46 -13.72 11.35
N ALA A 173 6.73 -14.12 11.30
CA ALA A 173 7.19 -15.35 11.93
C ALA A 173 6.93 -15.35 13.45
N ALA A 174 7.31 -14.28 14.15
CA ALA A 174 7.11 -14.15 15.59
C ALA A 174 5.63 -14.19 15.99
N LEU A 175 4.77 -13.49 15.24
CA LEU A 175 3.31 -13.47 15.47
C LEU A 175 2.69 -14.86 15.26
N ARG A 176 3.12 -15.59 14.22
CA ARG A 176 2.67 -16.97 13.97
C ARG A 176 3.08 -17.92 15.08
N ILE A 177 4.31 -17.80 15.57
CA ILE A 177 4.81 -18.62 16.68
C ILE A 177 3.95 -18.38 17.93
N ALA A 178 3.69 -17.13 18.27
CA ALA A 178 2.83 -16.77 19.40
C ALA A 178 1.43 -17.36 19.23
N PHE A 179 0.82 -17.19 18.06
CA PHE A 179 -0.51 -17.70 17.75
C PHE A 179 -0.61 -19.23 17.86
N PHE A 180 0.31 -19.96 17.21
CA PHE A 180 0.30 -21.42 17.25
C PHE A 180 0.65 -21.99 18.64
N ALA A 181 1.25 -21.19 19.51
CA ALA A 181 1.46 -21.49 20.92
C ALA A 181 0.27 -21.14 21.84
N GLY A 182 -0.86 -20.70 21.26
CA GLY A 182 -2.11 -20.43 21.97
C GLY A 182 -2.28 -18.97 22.42
N GLU A 183 -1.48 -18.03 21.94
CA GLU A 183 -1.75 -16.60 22.15
C GLU A 183 -2.81 -16.11 21.15
N VAL A 184 -4.07 -16.05 21.59
CA VAL A 184 -5.22 -15.82 20.71
C VAL A 184 -5.17 -14.44 20.04
N ASP A 185 -4.75 -13.42 20.77
CA ASP A 185 -4.65 -12.04 20.25
C ASP A 185 -3.59 -11.91 19.15
N ALA A 186 -2.54 -12.74 19.20
CA ALA A 186 -1.53 -12.81 18.15
C ALA A 186 -2.10 -13.36 16.83
N GLY A 187 -3.23 -14.07 16.85
CA GLY A 187 -3.88 -14.61 15.65
C GLY A 187 -4.38 -13.52 14.70
N ILE A 188 -5.00 -12.47 15.23
CA ILE A 188 -5.44 -11.31 14.42
C ILE A 188 -4.21 -10.58 13.86
N ASP A 189 -3.24 -10.27 14.72
CA ASP A 189 -2.02 -9.56 14.31
C ASP A 189 -1.22 -10.35 13.26
N ALA A 190 -1.12 -11.68 13.41
CA ALA A 190 -0.46 -12.56 12.44
C ALA A 190 -1.18 -12.56 11.09
N ALA A 191 -2.51 -12.58 11.08
CA ALA A 191 -3.31 -12.50 9.86
C ALA A 191 -3.15 -11.13 9.18
N THR A 192 -3.21 -10.03 9.94
CA THR A 192 -2.95 -8.68 9.42
C THR A 192 -1.54 -8.57 8.84
N ALA A 193 -0.53 -9.07 9.55
CA ALA A 193 0.86 -9.11 9.08
C ALA A 193 1.00 -9.91 7.78
N GLU A 194 0.33 -11.06 7.67
CA GLU A 194 0.38 -11.90 6.47
C GLU A 194 -0.25 -11.19 5.27
N VAL A 195 -1.42 -10.57 5.48
CA VAL A 195 -2.09 -9.76 4.45
C VAL A 195 -1.19 -8.63 3.97
N MET A 196 -0.57 -7.85 4.87
CA MET A 196 0.34 -6.75 4.49
C MET A 196 1.53 -7.24 3.67
N VAL A 197 2.13 -8.37 4.06
CA VAL A 197 3.27 -8.97 3.38
C VAL A 197 2.87 -9.53 2.00
N ASN A 198 1.70 -10.14 1.89
CA ASN A 198 1.25 -10.81 0.66
C ASN A 198 0.62 -9.83 -0.35
N ILE A 199 -0.09 -8.78 0.08
CA ILE A 199 -0.61 -7.73 -0.81
C ILE A 199 0.52 -7.14 -1.65
N SER A 200 1.64 -6.78 -1.01
CA SER A 200 2.80 -6.21 -1.70
C SER A 200 3.33 -7.13 -2.81
N ARG A 201 3.27 -8.45 -2.61
CA ARG A 201 3.72 -9.43 -3.62
C ARG A 201 2.73 -9.54 -4.78
N VAL A 202 1.44 -9.55 -4.47
CA VAL A 202 0.36 -9.62 -5.46
C VAL A 202 0.33 -8.37 -6.33
N GLU A 203 0.40 -7.18 -5.72
CA GLU A 203 0.36 -5.90 -6.44
C GLU A 203 1.58 -5.69 -7.34
N LEU A 204 2.74 -6.26 -6.98
CA LEU A 204 3.95 -6.26 -7.81
C LEU A 204 3.91 -7.30 -8.96
N GLY A 205 2.74 -7.87 -9.27
CA GLY A 205 2.58 -8.79 -10.39
C GLY A 205 3.25 -10.15 -10.19
N ALA A 206 3.61 -10.54 -8.95
CA ALA A 206 4.05 -11.89 -8.70
C ALA A 206 2.88 -12.83 -9.00
N THR A 207 3.03 -13.64 -10.05
CA THR A 207 2.05 -14.59 -10.58
C THR A 207 1.84 -15.80 -9.66
N SER A 208 1.71 -15.59 -8.34
CA SER A 208 1.33 -16.68 -7.44
C SER A 208 -0.11 -17.07 -7.74
N THR A 209 -0.28 -18.24 -8.35
CA THR A 209 -1.54 -18.87 -8.73
C THR A 209 -2.45 -19.24 -7.55
N THR A 210 -2.05 -18.97 -6.31
CA THR A 210 -2.94 -19.00 -5.14
C THR A 210 -3.30 -17.57 -4.76
N GLY A 211 -4.47 -17.09 -5.20
CA GLY A 211 -4.95 -15.72 -4.96
C GLY A 211 -5.25 -15.36 -3.49
N THR A 212 -4.96 -16.26 -2.55
CA THR A 212 -5.23 -16.14 -1.12
C THR A 212 -4.19 -15.28 -0.41
N LEU A 213 -4.61 -14.36 0.46
CA LEU A 213 -3.70 -13.54 1.27
C LEU A 213 -3.33 -14.23 2.58
N LEU A 214 -4.15 -15.17 3.05
CA LEU A 214 -3.97 -15.86 4.33
C LEU A 214 -3.59 -17.34 4.15
N SER A 215 -2.70 -17.81 5.01
CA SER A 215 -2.46 -19.25 5.18
C SER A 215 -3.68 -19.96 5.75
N ALA A 216 -3.91 -21.21 5.36
CA ALA A 216 -5.13 -21.96 5.70
C ALA A 216 -5.51 -21.93 7.19
N ARG A 217 -4.53 -22.07 8.10
CA ARG A 217 -4.80 -22.04 9.56
C ARG A 217 -5.22 -20.66 10.05
N LEU A 218 -4.58 -19.59 9.57
CA LEU A 218 -4.98 -18.22 9.91
C LEU A 218 -6.34 -17.88 9.30
N PHE A 219 -6.59 -18.32 8.06
CA PHE A 219 -7.89 -18.14 7.43
C PHE A 219 -9.03 -18.78 8.22
N GLU A 220 -8.91 -20.06 8.63
CA GLU A 220 -9.97 -20.72 9.42
C GLU A 220 -10.21 -20.02 10.77
N PHE A 221 -9.13 -19.56 11.44
CA PHE A 221 -9.26 -18.78 12.67
C PHE A 221 -10.01 -17.46 12.43
N ILE A 222 -9.63 -16.72 11.38
CA ILE A 222 -10.25 -15.44 11.01
C ILE A 222 -11.72 -15.65 10.62
N LYS A 223 -12.02 -16.67 9.82
CA LYS A 223 -13.37 -17.05 9.41
C LYS A 223 -14.27 -17.34 10.60
N GLN A 224 -13.80 -18.15 11.56
CA GLN A 224 -14.59 -18.47 12.77
C GLN A 224 -14.91 -17.20 13.58
N ARG A 225 -13.93 -16.31 13.81
CA ARG A 225 -14.14 -15.07 14.55
C ARG A 225 -15.02 -14.06 13.81
N ALA A 226 -14.88 -13.99 12.49
CA ALA A 226 -15.70 -13.14 11.63
C ALA A 226 -17.17 -13.59 11.66
N GLN A 227 -17.43 -14.88 11.49
CA GLN A 227 -18.77 -15.45 11.52
C GLN A 227 -19.42 -15.33 12.90
N ALA A 228 -18.64 -15.40 13.98
CA ALA A 228 -19.10 -15.17 15.34
C ALA A 228 -19.34 -13.68 15.68
N ARG A 229 -19.04 -12.73 14.77
CA ARG A 229 -18.99 -11.28 15.05
C ARG A 229 -18.16 -10.93 16.28
N ALA A 230 -17.11 -11.70 16.54
CA ALA A 230 -16.33 -11.59 17.77
C ALA A 230 -15.24 -10.51 17.69
N ASP A 231 -14.86 -10.09 16.48
CA ASP A 231 -13.83 -9.08 16.25
C ASP A 231 -14.01 -8.43 14.87
N TRP A 232 -14.16 -7.11 14.82
CA TRP A 232 -14.36 -6.36 13.58
C TRP A 232 -13.15 -6.44 12.63
N ARG A 233 -11.94 -6.62 13.18
CA ARG A 233 -10.70 -6.80 12.39
C ARG A 233 -10.73 -8.15 11.68
N ALA A 234 -11.23 -9.18 12.35
CA ALA A 234 -11.42 -10.50 11.73
C ALA A 234 -12.44 -10.42 10.59
N MET A 235 -13.55 -9.70 10.78
CA MET A 235 -14.54 -9.47 9.72
C MET A 235 -13.92 -8.75 8.52
N THR A 236 -13.11 -7.72 8.78
CA THR A 236 -12.41 -6.97 7.72
C THR A 236 -11.44 -7.86 6.94
N LEU A 237 -10.60 -8.64 7.65
CA LEU A 237 -9.65 -9.56 7.03
C LEU A 237 -10.35 -10.68 6.24
N TYR A 238 -11.43 -11.23 6.78
CA TYR A 238 -12.25 -12.24 6.11
C TYR A 238 -12.84 -11.68 4.81
N LEU A 239 -13.47 -10.52 4.85
CA LEU A 239 -14.07 -9.89 3.67
C LEU A 239 -13.02 -9.52 2.62
N LYS A 240 -11.83 -9.10 3.04
CA LYS A 240 -10.70 -8.82 2.13
C LYS A 240 -10.17 -10.09 1.45
N GLU A 241 -10.10 -11.20 2.17
CA GLU A 241 -9.74 -12.49 1.58
C GLU A 241 -10.80 -12.92 0.55
N MET A 242 -12.08 -12.81 0.93
CA MET A 242 -13.19 -13.26 0.10
C MET A 242 -13.43 -12.39 -1.14
N SER A 243 -13.05 -11.11 -1.15
CA SER A 243 -13.15 -10.24 -2.34
C SER A 243 -12.21 -10.66 -3.48
N ARG A 244 -11.26 -11.56 -3.20
CA ARG A 244 -10.30 -12.09 -4.18
C ARG A 244 -10.63 -13.50 -4.66
N ALA A 245 -11.50 -14.21 -3.93
CA ALA A 245 -11.92 -15.55 -4.31
C ALA A 245 -13.00 -15.47 -5.40
N PRO A 246 -13.01 -16.40 -6.37
CA PRO A 246 -14.16 -16.57 -7.25
C PRO A 246 -15.44 -16.78 -6.41
N GLY A 247 -16.42 -15.90 -6.59
CA GLY A 247 -17.66 -15.92 -5.82
C GLY A 247 -18.82 -16.58 -6.57
N THR A 248 -19.80 -17.04 -5.80
CA THR A 248 -21.17 -17.27 -6.28
C THR A 248 -22.05 -16.09 -5.87
N GLU A 249 -23.24 -15.98 -6.44
CA GLU A 249 -24.24 -14.99 -5.99
C GLU A 249 -24.49 -15.11 -4.48
N ALA A 250 -24.59 -16.34 -3.95
CA ALA A 250 -24.81 -16.59 -2.53
C ALA A 250 -23.66 -16.07 -1.67
N SER A 251 -22.40 -16.35 -2.04
CA SER A 251 -21.26 -15.84 -1.27
C SER A 251 -21.11 -14.32 -1.40
N ALA A 252 -21.42 -13.74 -2.55
CA ALA A 252 -21.42 -12.28 -2.74
C ALA A 252 -22.46 -11.61 -1.85
N ARG A 253 -23.68 -12.16 -1.79
CA ARG A 253 -24.76 -11.68 -0.90
C ARG A 253 -24.36 -11.79 0.58
N ASP A 254 -23.82 -12.92 1.00
CA ASP A 254 -23.43 -13.15 2.39
C ASP A 254 -22.29 -12.21 2.82
N ASN A 255 -21.29 -12.02 1.96
CA ASN A 255 -20.21 -11.06 2.19
C ASN A 255 -20.70 -9.62 2.23
N TYR A 256 -21.62 -9.24 1.34
CA TYR A 256 -22.26 -7.93 1.37
C TYR A 256 -23.03 -7.70 2.68
N ASN A 257 -23.84 -8.66 3.13
CA ASN A 257 -24.56 -8.56 4.40
C ASN A 257 -23.60 -8.41 5.59
N LEU A 258 -22.52 -9.19 5.62
CA LEU A 258 -21.49 -9.09 6.66
C LEU A 258 -20.74 -7.75 6.61
N ALA A 259 -20.46 -7.22 5.42
CA ALA A 259 -19.83 -5.92 5.23
C ALA A 259 -20.72 -4.77 5.70
N ARG A 260 -22.04 -4.90 5.50
CA ARG A 260 -23.03 -3.96 6.01
C ARG A 260 -23.11 -4.00 7.53
N GLU A 261 -23.15 -5.19 8.14
CA GLU A 261 -23.07 -5.32 9.61
C GLU A 261 -21.78 -4.67 10.15
N LEU A 262 -20.62 -4.90 9.50
CA LEU A 262 -19.35 -4.26 9.87
C LEU A 262 -19.42 -2.73 9.81
N PHE A 263 -20.02 -2.20 8.75
CA PHE A 263 -20.18 -0.77 8.53
C PHE A 263 -21.10 -0.13 9.59
N ASP A 264 -22.19 -0.80 9.95
CA ASP A 264 -23.12 -0.33 10.98
C ASP A 264 -22.53 -0.40 12.40
N MET A 265 -21.61 -1.33 12.67
CA MET A 265 -20.95 -1.48 13.98
C MET A 265 -19.87 -0.44 14.25
N LEU A 266 -19.23 0.09 13.21
CA LEU A 266 -18.06 0.94 13.36
C LEU A 266 -18.38 2.37 12.97
N GLU A 267 -18.49 3.23 13.98
CA GLU A 267 -18.49 4.66 13.73
C GLU A 267 -17.08 5.12 13.28
N PRO A 268 -17.01 6.11 12.37
CA PRO A 268 -15.75 6.75 12.04
C PRO A 268 -15.19 7.48 13.26
N SER A 269 -14.38 6.77 14.05
CA SER A 269 -13.65 7.37 15.15
C SER A 269 -12.25 7.76 14.66
N LYS A 270 -11.81 8.97 15.05
CA LYS A 270 -10.39 9.34 14.96
C LYS A 270 -9.52 8.39 15.79
N GLU A 271 -10.12 7.64 16.71
CA GLU A 271 -9.48 6.69 17.62
C GLU A 271 -8.98 5.44 16.89
N LEU A 272 -9.66 4.99 15.82
CA LEU A 272 -9.14 3.97 14.89
C LEU A 272 -7.80 4.40 14.26
N VAL A 273 -7.54 5.70 14.12
CA VAL A 273 -6.25 6.23 13.64
C VAL A 273 -5.18 6.22 14.74
N LEU A 274 -5.57 6.38 16.01
CA LEU A 274 -4.71 6.59 17.18
C LEU A 274 -4.33 5.29 17.91
N GLU A 275 -5.19 4.28 17.94
CA GLU A 275 -4.87 2.95 18.51
C GLU A 275 -3.90 2.14 17.64
N ASN A 276 -3.57 2.67 16.46
CA ASN A 276 -2.79 2.01 15.43
C ASN A 276 -1.36 1.69 15.88
N THR A 277 -1.17 0.46 16.36
CA THR A 277 -0.02 -0.29 15.89
C THR A 277 0.04 -0.19 14.37
N GLN A 278 1.24 -0.14 13.82
CA GLN A 278 1.40 0.03 12.37
C GLN A 278 0.79 -1.12 11.57
N LEU A 279 0.57 -2.27 12.22
CA LEU A 279 -0.24 -3.38 11.73
C LEU A 279 -1.68 -2.95 11.43
N LEU A 280 -2.35 -2.26 12.36
CA LEU A 280 -3.74 -1.84 12.19
C LEU A 280 -3.93 -0.80 11.08
N ARG A 281 -2.90 0.01 10.76
CA ARG A 281 -2.95 0.94 9.61
C ARG A 281 -3.15 0.22 8.26
N GLY A 282 -2.80 -1.07 8.19
CA GLY A 282 -3.02 -1.90 7.01
C GLY A 282 -4.45 -2.41 6.85
N VAL A 283 -5.31 -2.21 7.86
CA VAL A 283 -6.71 -2.64 7.81
C VAL A 283 -7.52 -1.62 7.03
N GLU A 284 -8.28 -2.09 6.04
CA GLU A 284 -9.10 -1.21 5.21
C GLU A 284 -10.25 -0.61 6.02
N PRO A 285 -10.63 0.66 5.76
CA PRO A 285 -11.73 1.28 6.47
C PRO A 285 -13.08 0.62 6.10
N PRO A 286 -14.07 0.62 7.01
CA PRO A 286 -15.35 -0.05 6.80
C PRO A 286 -16.09 0.39 5.53
N TRP A 287 -16.02 1.68 5.19
CA TRP A 287 -16.63 2.21 3.96
C TRP A 287 -16.12 1.50 2.71
N LYS A 288 -14.82 1.20 2.66
CA LYS A 288 -14.19 0.56 1.50
C LYS A 288 -14.59 -0.90 1.41
N ILE A 289 -14.66 -1.59 2.55
CA ILE A 289 -15.11 -2.97 2.62
C ILE A 289 -16.57 -3.11 2.17
N LEU A 290 -17.46 -2.22 2.63
CA LEU A 290 -18.85 -2.17 2.16
C LEU A 290 -18.93 -1.89 0.66
N TYR A 291 -18.19 -0.89 0.18
CA TYR A 291 -18.13 -0.56 -1.24
C TYR A 291 -17.69 -1.75 -2.11
N GLU A 292 -16.57 -2.39 -1.77
CA GLU A 292 -16.03 -3.55 -2.51
C GLU A 292 -17.04 -4.72 -2.52
N ALA A 293 -17.65 -5.04 -1.37
CA ALA A 293 -18.61 -6.13 -1.27
C ALA A 293 -19.93 -5.84 -2.00
N ALA A 294 -20.44 -4.61 -1.92
CA ALA A 294 -21.66 -4.20 -2.59
C ALA A 294 -21.48 -4.18 -4.12
N VAL A 295 -20.35 -3.67 -4.63
CA VAL A 295 -20.03 -3.72 -6.06
C VAL A 295 -19.93 -5.15 -6.57
N ALA A 296 -19.29 -6.05 -5.81
CA ALA A 296 -19.22 -7.47 -6.16
C ALA A 296 -20.61 -8.12 -6.22
N TYR A 297 -21.50 -7.77 -5.29
CA TYR A 297 -22.86 -8.32 -5.28
C TYR A 297 -23.75 -7.76 -6.40
N LEU A 298 -23.62 -6.47 -6.73
CA LEU A 298 -24.34 -5.84 -7.85
C LEU A 298 -24.11 -6.55 -9.19
N ALA A 299 -22.97 -7.23 -9.37
CA ALA A 299 -22.69 -8.00 -10.59
C ALA A 299 -23.67 -9.17 -10.81
N TYR A 300 -24.33 -9.66 -9.76
CA TYR A 300 -25.29 -10.77 -9.83
C TYR A 300 -26.76 -10.30 -9.86
N ILE A 301 -27.03 -9.04 -9.52
CA ILE A 301 -28.39 -8.55 -9.39
C ILE A 301 -28.82 -7.86 -10.69
N PRO A 302 -29.99 -8.21 -11.28
CA PRO A 302 -30.50 -7.53 -12.45
C PRO A 302 -30.70 -6.03 -12.22
N LYS A 303 -30.22 -5.20 -13.14
CA LYS A 303 -30.42 -3.74 -13.12
C LYS A 303 -31.91 -3.42 -13.12
N GLY A 304 -32.31 -2.52 -12.23
CA GLY A 304 -33.71 -2.07 -12.08
C GLY A 304 -34.57 -2.95 -11.16
N SER A 305 -34.00 -3.99 -10.55
CA SER A 305 -34.70 -4.69 -9.46
C SER A 305 -34.68 -3.83 -8.18
N PRO A 306 -35.67 -3.99 -7.26
CA PRO A 306 -35.67 -3.29 -5.98
C PRO A 306 -34.42 -3.59 -5.13
N GLU A 307 -33.88 -4.81 -5.28
CA GLU A 307 -32.66 -5.21 -4.60
C GLU A 307 -31.43 -4.50 -5.16
N HIS A 308 -31.35 -4.34 -6.49
CA HIS A 308 -30.28 -3.58 -7.13
C HIS A 308 -30.27 -2.13 -6.63
N ASP A 309 -31.43 -1.48 -6.55
CA ASP A 309 -31.54 -0.10 -6.07
C ASP A 309 -31.12 0.04 -4.60
N LYS A 310 -31.46 -0.94 -3.76
CA LYS A 310 -31.03 -0.97 -2.35
C LYS A 310 -29.52 -1.10 -2.22
N VAL A 311 -28.89 -2.06 -2.91
CA VAL A 311 -27.44 -2.27 -2.85
C VAL A 311 -26.69 -1.07 -3.45
N GLN A 312 -27.22 -0.48 -4.52
CA GLN A 312 -26.68 0.74 -5.12
C GLN A 312 -26.73 1.93 -4.15
N ALA A 313 -27.79 2.07 -3.35
CA ALA A 313 -27.86 3.11 -2.32
C ALA A 313 -26.80 2.92 -1.22
N ASP A 314 -26.48 1.68 -0.86
CA ASP A 314 -25.41 1.38 0.10
C ASP A 314 -24.02 1.68 -0.50
N VAL A 315 -23.80 1.43 -1.80
CA VAL A 315 -22.59 1.89 -2.53
C VAL A 315 -22.44 3.41 -2.43
N GLU A 316 -23.51 4.15 -2.72
CA GLU A 316 -23.48 5.62 -2.68
C GLU A 316 -23.22 6.14 -1.25
N THR A 317 -23.82 5.51 -0.24
CA THR A 317 -23.63 5.86 1.18
C THR A 317 -22.18 5.61 1.60
N ALA A 318 -21.62 4.45 1.26
CA ALA A 318 -20.23 4.12 1.53
C ALA A 318 -19.26 5.14 0.93
N LEU A 319 -19.51 5.59 -0.31
CA LEU A 319 -18.67 6.59 -0.98
C LEU A 319 -18.78 7.97 -0.32
N ARG A 320 -19.99 8.42 0.03
CA ARG A 320 -20.19 9.70 0.76
C ARG A 320 -19.46 9.67 2.10
N ASP A 321 -19.58 8.58 2.86
CA ASP A 321 -18.91 8.43 4.15
C ASP A 321 -17.39 8.34 4.02
N GLY A 322 -16.89 7.64 2.98
CA GLY A 322 -15.46 7.58 2.67
C GLY A 322 -14.85 8.97 2.48
N ILE A 323 -15.56 9.86 1.78
CA ILE A 323 -15.14 11.26 1.58
C ILE A 323 -15.32 12.09 2.85
N GLN A 324 -16.54 12.13 3.40
CA GLN A 324 -16.93 13.11 4.41
C GLN A 324 -16.51 12.72 5.82
N LYS A 325 -16.68 11.45 6.18
CA LYS A 325 -16.42 10.96 7.55
C LYS A 325 -15.00 10.44 7.71
N TYR A 326 -14.50 9.70 6.72
CA TYR A 326 -13.16 9.10 6.77
C TYR A 326 -12.07 9.99 6.15
N SER A 327 -12.44 11.01 5.36
CA SER A 327 -11.47 11.84 4.61
C SER A 327 -10.50 11.01 3.77
N ASP A 328 -10.96 9.87 3.25
CA ASP A 328 -10.13 8.94 2.49
C ASP A 328 -10.13 9.34 1.00
N PRO A 329 -9.00 9.81 0.44
CA PRO A 329 -8.94 10.22 -0.96
C PRO A 329 -9.24 9.06 -1.93
N ARG A 330 -9.11 7.80 -1.49
CA ARG A 330 -9.43 6.61 -2.31
C ARG A 330 -10.93 6.47 -2.60
N ALA A 331 -11.80 7.12 -1.83
CA ALA A 331 -13.25 7.15 -2.09
C ALA A 331 -13.61 8.07 -3.27
N VAL A 332 -12.75 9.04 -3.59
CA VAL A 332 -13.08 10.09 -4.56
C VAL A 332 -13.21 9.55 -5.97
N ALA A 333 -12.21 8.83 -6.49
CA ALA A 333 -12.27 8.30 -7.86
C ALA A 333 -13.55 7.48 -8.16
N PRO A 334 -13.95 6.48 -7.35
CA PRO A 334 -15.22 5.80 -7.57
C PRO A 334 -16.45 6.70 -7.36
N ALA A 335 -16.41 7.67 -6.44
CA ALA A 335 -17.51 8.64 -6.26
C ALA A 335 -17.71 9.56 -7.47
N LEU A 336 -16.62 10.01 -8.12
CA LEU A 336 -16.67 10.85 -9.32
C LEU A 336 -17.34 10.17 -10.52
N ARG A 337 -17.45 8.84 -10.50
CA ARG A 337 -18.14 8.03 -11.52
C ARG A 337 -19.63 7.82 -11.20
N GLN A 338 -20.08 8.21 -10.01
CA GLN A 338 -21.47 8.07 -9.56
C GLN A 338 -22.19 9.42 -9.54
N GLN A 339 -23.00 9.72 -10.56
CA GLN A 339 -23.70 11.00 -10.68
C GLN A 339 -24.62 11.32 -9.48
N ARG A 340 -25.15 10.28 -8.82
CA ARG A 340 -25.98 10.41 -7.61
C ARG A 340 -25.17 10.74 -6.35
N VAL A 341 -23.87 10.49 -6.35
CA VAL A 341 -22.97 10.86 -5.24
C VAL A 341 -22.48 12.30 -5.43
N ILE A 342 -21.90 12.58 -6.60
CA ILE A 342 -21.44 13.92 -6.99
C ILE A 342 -21.89 14.19 -8.43
N PRO A 343 -22.62 15.28 -8.71
CA PRO A 343 -23.00 15.62 -10.07
C PRO A 343 -21.77 15.82 -10.96
N TRP A 344 -21.75 15.17 -12.12
CA TRP A 344 -20.61 15.23 -13.04
C TRP A 344 -20.29 16.65 -13.45
N HIS A 345 -18.99 16.98 -13.43
CA HIS A 345 -18.46 18.27 -13.86
C HIS A 345 -18.99 19.50 -13.07
N SER A 346 -19.66 19.27 -11.95
CA SER A 346 -19.97 20.34 -10.99
C SER A 346 -18.67 20.93 -10.40
N PRO A 347 -18.70 22.16 -9.84
CA PRO A 347 -17.52 22.73 -9.16
C PRO A 347 -16.96 21.80 -8.08
N GLU A 348 -17.84 21.15 -7.30
CA GLU A 348 -17.45 20.16 -6.28
C GLU A 348 -16.74 18.94 -6.91
N TRP A 349 -17.23 18.45 -8.05
CA TRP A 349 -16.58 17.36 -8.78
C TRP A 349 -15.14 17.71 -9.17
N VAL A 350 -14.93 18.92 -9.70
CA VAL A 350 -13.61 19.40 -10.13
C VAL A 350 -12.69 19.59 -8.93
N ASP A 351 -13.20 20.17 -7.83
CA ASP A 351 -12.44 20.39 -6.60
C ASP A 351 -11.99 19.08 -5.96
N LEU A 352 -12.90 18.10 -5.84
CA LEU A 352 -12.58 16.78 -5.27
C LEU A 352 -11.60 16.02 -6.16
N ALA A 353 -11.81 16.01 -7.49
CA ALA A 353 -10.89 15.39 -8.43
C ALA A 353 -9.48 15.99 -8.31
N THR A 354 -9.38 17.32 -8.21
CA THR A 354 -8.10 18.03 -8.06
C THR A 354 -7.40 17.67 -6.74
N GLN A 355 -8.14 17.64 -5.63
CA GLN A 355 -7.58 17.29 -4.32
C GLN A 355 -7.11 15.83 -4.27
N ALA A 356 -7.90 14.89 -4.79
CA ALA A 356 -7.53 13.49 -4.83
C ALA A 356 -6.33 13.23 -5.75
N ALA A 357 -6.29 13.87 -6.92
CA ALA A 357 -5.14 13.81 -7.82
C ALA A 357 -3.88 14.36 -7.16
N ALA A 358 -3.97 15.49 -6.45
CA ALA A 358 -2.87 16.06 -5.68
C ALA A 358 -2.42 15.16 -4.51
N ALA A 359 -3.33 14.33 -3.96
CA ALA A 359 -3.02 13.31 -2.96
C ALA A 359 -2.40 12.02 -3.56
N GLY A 360 -2.22 11.95 -4.87
CA GLY A 360 -1.62 10.80 -5.57
C GLY A 360 -2.62 9.77 -6.09
N VAL A 361 -3.93 10.07 -6.12
CA VAL A 361 -4.94 9.17 -6.68
C VAL A 361 -4.91 9.24 -8.21
N GLN A 362 -4.26 8.26 -8.82
CA GLN A 362 -4.04 8.20 -10.27
C GLN A 362 -5.30 8.27 -11.14
N ASP A 363 -6.39 7.63 -10.69
CA ASP A 363 -7.66 7.57 -11.43
C ASP A 363 -8.41 8.90 -11.36
N ALA A 364 -8.28 9.63 -10.24
CA ALA A 364 -8.81 10.98 -10.15
C ALA A 364 -8.05 11.95 -11.06
N ALA A 365 -6.72 11.79 -11.15
CA ALA A 365 -5.91 12.55 -12.11
C ALA A 365 -6.31 12.25 -13.57
N PHE A 366 -6.64 10.99 -13.87
CA PHE A 366 -7.13 10.60 -15.20
C PHE A 366 -8.50 11.24 -15.51
N ASP A 367 -9.45 11.12 -14.59
CA ASP A 367 -10.79 11.73 -14.74
C ASP A 367 -10.68 13.25 -14.95
N LEU A 368 -9.82 13.91 -14.18
CA LEU A 368 -9.55 15.35 -14.29
C LEU A 368 -8.91 15.71 -15.63
N ALA A 369 -7.99 14.87 -16.14
CA ALA A 369 -7.43 15.02 -17.47
C ALA A 369 -8.52 14.97 -18.54
N MET A 370 -9.38 13.94 -18.51
CA MET A 370 -10.47 13.79 -19.47
C MET A 370 -11.47 14.96 -19.44
N TYR A 371 -11.72 15.53 -18.27
CA TYR A 371 -12.51 16.76 -18.14
C TYR A 371 -11.87 17.94 -18.87
N TYR A 372 -10.60 18.25 -18.62
CA TYR A 372 -9.92 19.39 -19.26
C TYR A 372 -9.62 19.17 -20.74
N LEU A 373 -9.37 17.93 -21.18
CA LEU A 373 -9.22 17.61 -22.61
C LEU A 373 -10.51 17.89 -23.38
N ARG A 374 -11.67 17.66 -22.78
CA ARG A 374 -12.97 18.03 -23.37
C ARG A 374 -13.17 19.54 -23.40
N LEU A 375 -12.91 20.20 -22.28
CA LEU A 375 -13.02 21.66 -22.18
C LEU A 375 -12.11 22.38 -23.20
N GLY A 376 -10.88 21.91 -23.35
CA GLY A 376 -9.87 22.45 -24.26
C GLY A 376 -10.03 22.02 -25.71
N GLY A 377 -11.04 21.22 -26.05
CA GLY A 377 -11.30 20.78 -27.43
C GLY A 377 -10.32 19.74 -27.99
N TRP A 378 -9.57 19.05 -27.13
CA TRP A 378 -8.71 17.93 -27.53
C TRP A 378 -9.53 16.69 -27.86
N ARG A 379 -10.58 16.41 -27.09
CA ARG A 379 -11.38 15.18 -27.20
C ARG A 379 -12.88 15.45 -27.04
N PRO A 380 -13.77 14.80 -27.82
CA PRO A 380 -13.44 14.15 -29.09
C PRO A 380 -12.91 15.18 -30.10
N ARG A 381 -12.04 14.74 -31.01
CA ARG A 381 -11.48 15.63 -32.03
C ARG A 381 -12.59 16.21 -32.90
N GLN A 382 -12.66 17.53 -33.00
CA GLN A 382 -13.57 18.23 -33.90
C GLN A 382 -12.82 18.69 -35.15
N ALA A 383 -13.26 18.27 -36.33
CA ALA A 383 -12.64 18.65 -37.60
C ALA A 383 -12.57 20.19 -37.73
N GLY A 384 -11.38 20.71 -38.07
CA GLY A 384 -11.15 22.14 -38.27
C GLY A 384 -10.99 22.98 -36.98
N LYS A 385 -11.08 22.39 -35.78
CA LYS A 385 -10.82 23.10 -34.52
C LYS A 385 -9.48 22.71 -33.93
N LYS A 386 -8.70 23.71 -33.51
CA LYS A 386 -7.46 23.50 -32.76
C LYS A 386 -7.77 23.50 -31.25
N PRO A 387 -7.11 22.65 -30.46
CA PRO A 387 -7.22 22.70 -29.02
C PRO A 387 -6.74 24.04 -28.45
N THR A 388 -7.35 24.49 -27.35
CA THR A 388 -7.11 25.83 -26.78
C THR A 388 -6.28 25.82 -25.50
N ASP A 389 -6.24 24.70 -24.78
CA ASP A 389 -5.68 24.62 -23.43
C ASP A 389 -4.94 23.30 -23.18
N TRP A 390 -3.71 23.36 -22.68
CA TRP A 390 -2.86 22.19 -22.40
C TRP A 390 -3.10 21.56 -21.03
N THR A 391 -3.95 22.15 -20.18
CA THR A 391 -4.21 21.65 -18.82
C THR A 391 -4.58 20.16 -18.79
N GLY A 392 -5.37 19.68 -19.74
CA GLY A 392 -5.72 18.26 -19.83
C GLY A 392 -4.54 17.34 -20.19
N ILE A 393 -3.60 17.83 -20.99
CA ILE A 393 -2.36 17.12 -21.34
C ILE A 393 -1.46 16.98 -20.11
N GLU A 394 -1.31 18.06 -19.34
CA GLU A 394 -0.51 18.06 -18.11
C GLU A 394 -1.08 17.08 -17.07
N TRP A 395 -2.40 17.07 -16.86
CA TRP A 395 -3.04 16.11 -15.95
C TRP A 395 -2.94 14.67 -16.44
N LEU A 396 -2.99 14.42 -17.74
CA LEU A 396 -2.80 13.08 -18.29
C LEU A 396 -1.38 12.57 -18.01
N ALA A 397 -0.37 13.44 -18.13
CA ALA A 397 1.01 13.11 -17.77
C ALA A 397 1.18 12.86 -16.26
N VAL A 398 0.51 13.65 -15.40
CA VAL A 398 0.49 13.40 -13.95
C VAL A 398 -0.15 12.05 -13.63
N SER A 399 -1.28 11.74 -14.28
CA SER A 399 -1.92 10.43 -14.14
C SER A 399 -0.97 9.31 -14.57
N ALA A 400 -0.27 9.45 -15.70
CA ALA A 400 0.72 8.48 -16.15
C ALA A 400 1.82 8.24 -15.11
N ALA A 401 2.43 9.31 -14.59
CA ALA A 401 3.48 9.21 -13.58
C ALA A 401 3.00 8.58 -12.26
N LEU A 402 1.74 8.82 -11.87
CA LEU A 402 1.12 8.22 -10.69
C LEU A 402 0.68 6.75 -10.90
N ALA A 403 0.77 6.22 -12.12
CA ALA A 403 0.32 4.85 -12.42
C ALA A 403 1.27 3.77 -11.92
N ALA A 404 2.51 4.11 -11.58
CA ALA A 404 3.42 3.19 -10.91
C ALA A 404 2.75 2.65 -9.63
N PRO A 405 2.70 1.32 -9.41
CA PRO A 405 3.57 0.31 -10.00
C PRO A 405 3.04 -0.46 -11.24
N ASP A 406 1.88 -0.10 -11.81
CA ASP A 406 1.37 -0.78 -13.01
C ASP A 406 2.01 -0.18 -14.28
N ILE A 407 3.06 -0.82 -14.77
CA ILE A 407 3.75 -0.39 -15.99
C ILE A 407 2.85 -0.40 -17.23
N ARG A 408 1.88 -1.33 -17.30
CA ARG A 408 0.96 -1.40 -18.44
C ARG A 408 0.01 -0.22 -18.43
N ALA A 409 -0.58 0.10 -17.28
CA ALA A 409 -1.43 1.28 -17.14
C ALA A 409 -0.64 2.57 -17.41
N MET A 410 0.60 2.66 -16.90
CA MET A 410 1.50 3.79 -17.12
C MET A 410 1.83 4.00 -18.60
N VAL A 411 2.45 3.00 -19.23
CA VAL A 411 3.01 3.10 -20.57
C VAL A 411 1.93 2.97 -21.62
N GLN A 412 1.23 1.83 -21.62
CA GLN A 412 0.30 1.50 -22.70
C GLN A 412 -0.92 2.42 -22.69
N SER A 413 -1.57 2.60 -21.55
CA SER A 413 -2.85 3.31 -21.52
C SER A 413 -2.71 4.82 -21.43
N ARG A 414 -1.67 5.34 -20.77
CA ARG A 414 -1.54 6.78 -20.49
C ARG A 414 -0.48 7.46 -21.35
N TYR A 415 0.77 7.03 -21.34
CA TYR A 415 1.82 7.66 -22.16
C TYR A 415 1.58 7.47 -23.66
N LEU A 416 1.31 6.25 -24.12
CA LEU A 416 1.03 6.03 -25.55
C LEU A 416 -0.30 6.67 -25.96
N GLY A 417 -1.33 6.62 -25.10
CA GLY A 417 -2.57 7.35 -25.33
C GLY A 417 -2.36 8.86 -25.49
N LEU A 418 -1.53 9.45 -24.64
CA LEU A 418 -1.13 10.86 -24.71
C LEU A 418 -0.36 11.17 -26.00
N ALA A 419 0.63 10.36 -26.36
CA ALA A 419 1.40 10.55 -27.58
C ALA A 419 0.49 10.50 -28.82
N HIS A 420 -0.44 9.53 -28.87
CA HIS A 420 -1.45 9.42 -29.92
C HIS A 420 -2.33 10.67 -30.01
N LEU A 421 -2.82 11.15 -28.87
CA LEU A 421 -3.65 12.35 -28.82
C LEU A 421 -2.90 13.57 -29.38
N LEU A 422 -1.63 13.76 -29.01
CA LEU A 422 -0.81 14.85 -29.52
C LEU A 422 -0.59 14.75 -31.03
N ARG A 423 -0.30 13.56 -31.53
CA ARG A 423 -0.16 13.28 -32.96
C ARG A 423 -1.43 13.59 -33.75
N GLU A 424 -2.61 13.21 -33.23
CA GLU A 424 -3.89 13.50 -33.89
C GLU A 424 -4.12 15.00 -34.09
N HIS A 425 -3.55 15.85 -33.24
CA HIS A 425 -3.66 17.30 -33.31
C HIS A 425 -2.43 17.99 -33.94
N GLY A 426 -1.48 17.22 -34.49
CA GLY A 426 -0.31 17.74 -35.21
C GLY A 426 0.91 18.09 -34.34
N TYR A 427 0.90 17.70 -33.06
CA TYR A 427 2.00 17.90 -32.10
C TYR A 427 2.90 16.66 -32.02
N LEU A 428 3.43 16.26 -33.17
CA LEU A 428 4.15 15.00 -33.32
C LEU A 428 5.45 14.95 -32.50
N ALA A 429 6.23 16.05 -32.53
CA ALA A 429 7.49 16.12 -31.82
C ALA A 429 7.30 15.98 -30.29
N GLU A 430 6.23 16.58 -29.77
CA GLU A 430 5.80 16.44 -28.38
C GLU A 430 5.35 15.02 -28.07
N GLY A 431 4.65 14.35 -29.00
CA GLY A 431 4.28 12.95 -28.89
C GLY A 431 5.49 12.03 -28.70
N TYR A 432 6.53 12.21 -29.52
CA TYR A 432 7.80 11.47 -29.36
C TYR A 432 8.50 11.78 -28.04
N ALA A 433 8.52 13.04 -27.60
CA ALA A 433 9.10 13.41 -26.31
C ALA A 433 8.44 12.67 -25.14
N TRP A 434 7.12 12.47 -25.18
CA TRP A 434 6.41 11.70 -24.15
C TRP A 434 6.71 10.20 -24.17
N MET A 435 7.05 9.63 -25.33
CA MET A 435 7.51 8.24 -25.41
C MET A 435 8.87 8.08 -24.74
N GLU A 436 9.79 9.02 -24.95
CA GLU A 436 11.08 9.05 -24.24
C GLU A 436 10.89 9.19 -22.72
N TYR A 437 10.01 10.09 -22.27
CA TYR A 437 9.67 10.20 -20.84
C TYR A 437 9.06 8.90 -20.28
N ALA A 438 8.30 8.14 -21.07
CA ALA A 438 7.75 6.86 -20.63
C ALA A 438 8.86 5.83 -20.36
N LYS A 439 9.88 5.77 -21.23
CA LYS A 439 11.07 4.92 -21.03
C LYS A 439 11.83 5.33 -19.78
N GLU A 440 12.10 6.63 -19.63
CA GLU A 440 12.79 7.19 -18.46
C GLU A 440 12.04 6.85 -17.16
N ASN A 441 10.72 7.07 -17.12
CA ASN A 441 9.92 6.81 -15.92
C ASN A 441 9.79 5.31 -15.60
N ALA A 442 9.69 4.43 -16.61
CA ALA A 442 9.71 2.99 -16.41
C ALA A 442 11.04 2.50 -15.81
N ALA A 443 12.16 3.02 -16.33
CA ALA A 443 13.49 2.72 -15.81
C ALA A 443 13.70 3.30 -14.39
N GLU A 444 13.29 4.55 -14.14
CA GLU A 444 13.40 5.20 -12.84
C GLU A 444 12.57 4.50 -11.76
N ALA A 445 11.37 4.04 -12.09
CA ALA A 445 10.50 3.30 -11.20
C ALA A 445 10.96 1.84 -10.98
N GLY A 446 11.95 1.37 -11.74
CA GLY A 446 12.43 -0.01 -11.70
C GLY A 446 11.38 -1.04 -12.17
N LEU A 447 10.42 -0.58 -12.97
CA LEU A 447 9.29 -1.40 -13.44
C LEU A 447 9.60 -2.19 -14.71
N ASP A 448 10.72 -1.88 -15.39
CA ASP A 448 11.16 -2.52 -16.63
C ASP A 448 12.59 -3.09 -16.52
N PRO A 449 12.85 -4.04 -15.61
CA PRO A 449 14.19 -4.57 -15.38
C PRO A 449 14.79 -5.26 -16.61
N ASP A 450 13.95 -5.88 -17.43
CA ASP A 450 14.34 -6.62 -18.64
C ASP A 450 14.29 -5.76 -19.91
N LYS A 451 13.99 -4.45 -19.78
CA LYS A 451 13.85 -3.51 -20.90
C LYS A 451 12.77 -3.90 -21.92
N GLU A 452 11.79 -4.72 -21.54
CA GLU A 452 10.70 -5.17 -22.40
C GLU A 452 9.89 -3.97 -22.92
N TRP A 453 9.56 -3.03 -22.02
CA TRP A 453 8.79 -1.85 -22.38
C TRP A 453 9.62 -0.80 -23.13
N GLU A 454 10.90 -0.65 -22.78
CA GLU A 454 11.85 0.16 -23.54
C GLU A 454 11.91 -0.32 -25.01
N HIS A 455 12.04 -1.62 -25.23
CA HIS A 455 12.02 -2.23 -26.57
C HIS A 455 10.66 -2.07 -27.25
N PHE A 456 9.56 -2.31 -26.54
CA PHE A 456 8.21 -2.12 -27.08
C PHE A 456 7.98 -0.68 -27.57
N ILE A 457 8.39 0.33 -26.78
CA ILE A 457 8.26 1.74 -27.18
C ILE A 457 9.17 2.05 -28.37
N HIS A 458 10.39 1.49 -28.42
CA HIS A 458 11.29 1.71 -29.55
C HIS A 458 10.74 1.12 -30.87
N ASP A 459 10.24 -0.11 -30.84
CA ASP A 459 9.59 -0.73 -31.99
C ASP A 459 8.35 0.07 -32.41
N PHE A 460 7.63 0.61 -31.44
CA PHE A 460 6.50 1.49 -31.65
C PHE A 460 6.90 2.79 -32.37
N GLU A 461 7.99 3.45 -31.94
CA GLU A 461 8.53 4.67 -32.57
C GLU A 461 8.95 4.42 -34.02
N LEU A 462 9.63 3.30 -34.29
CA LEU A 462 10.05 2.91 -35.64
C LEU A 462 8.83 2.66 -36.55
N ALA A 463 7.81 1.97 -36.04
CA ALA A 463 6.57 1.72 -36.77
C ALA A 463 5.83 3.04 -37.09
N TRP A 464 5.78 3.97 -36.14
CA TRP A 464 5.21 5.31 -36.33
C TRP A 464 5.97 6.13 -37.38
N ALA A 465 7.30 6.20 -37.28
CA ALA A 465 8.13 6.94 -38.22
C ALA A 465 8.03 6.38 -39.66
N LYS A 466 7.81 5.06 -39.78
CA LYS A 466 7.52 4.42 -41.07
C LYS A 466 6.11 4.79 -41.57
N ALA A 467 5.11 4.75 -40.70
CA ALA A 467 3.73 5.08 -41.05
C ALA A 467 3.55 6.52 -41.52
N GLU A 468 4.42 7.43 -41.09
CA GLU A 468 4.44 8.82 -41.56
C GLU A 468 4.92 8.98 -43.01
N LYS A 469 5.74 8.05 -43.49
CA LYS A 469 6.31 8.10 -44.85
C LYS A 469 5.51 7.27 -45.85
N ASP A 470 4.60 6.44 -45.36
CA ASP A 470 3.90 5.43 -46.13
C ASP A 470 2.39 5.53 -45.87
N ASP A 471 1.66 6.06 -46.86
CA ASP A 471 0.21 6.23 -46.82
C ASP A 471 -0.52 4.90 -46.53
N GLU A 472 0.03 3.75 -46.94
CA GLU A 472 -0.57 2.46 -46.64
C GLU A 472 -0.44 2.08 -45.16
N MET A 473 0.63 2.53 -44.50
CA MET A 473 0.88 2.26 -43.10
C MET A 473 0.06 3.16 -42.17
N GLN A 474 -0.51 4.27 -42.69
CA GLN A 474 -1.42 5.14 -41.92
C GLN A 474 -2.62 4.35 -41.33
N LYS A 475 -3.07 3.28 -42.00
CA LYS A 475 -4.18 2.43 -41.53
C LYS A 475 -3.90 1.70 -40.20
N TYR A 476 -2.64 1.54 -39.82
CA TYR A 476 -2.26 0.85 -38.57
C TYR A 476 -2.17 1.78 -37.36
N ILE A 477 -2.27 3.10 -37.57
CA ILE A 477 -2.37 4.05 -36.48
C ILE A 477 -3.72 3.88 -35.78
N GLN A 478 -3.64 3.61 -34.49
CA GLN A 478 -4.79 3.56 -33.61
C GLN A 478 -5.21 4.98 -33.21
N HIS A 479 -6.49 5.18 -32.93
CA HIS A 479 -6.96 6.40 -32.28
C HIS A 479 -6.62 6.39 -30.79
N SER A 480 -6.37 7.57 -30.21
CA SER A 480 -6.10 7.69 -28.77
C SER A 480 -7.23 7.07 -27.93
N ASP A 481 -8.46 7.09 -28.43
CA ASP A 481 -9.64 6.46 -27.82
C ASP A 481 -9.44 4.97 -27.53
N LYS A 482 -8.68 4.23 -28.34
CA LYS A 482 -8.44 2.80 -28.09
C LYS A 482 -7.60 2.57 -26.82
N PHE A 483 -6.71 3.50 -26.51
CA PHE A 483 -5.85 3.43 -25.32
C PHE A 483 -6.61 3.87 -24.07
N PHE A 484 -7.51 4.84 -24.20
CA PHE A 484 -8.35 5.33 -23.10
C PHE A 484 -9.59 4.48 -22.87
N ALA A 485 -10.08 3.73 -23.86
CA ALA A 485 -11.32 2.95 -23.81
C ALA A 485 -11.56 2.15 -22.52
N PRO A 486 -10.56 1.49 -21.91
CA PRO A 486 -10.75 0.77 -20.64
C PRO A 486 -11.15 1.67 -19.46
N TYR A 487 -10.93 2.99 -19.56
CA TYR A 487 -11.14 3.98 -18.50
C TYR A 487 -12.28 4.95 -18.81
N LEU A 488 -12.80 4.91 -20.04
CA LEU A 488 -13.95 5.73 -20.42
C LEU A 488 -15.24 5.15 -19.84
N ASP A 489 -16.13 6.00 -19.34
CA ASP A 489 -17.41 5.57 -18.74
C ASP A 489 -18.62 6.33 -19.30
N GLY A 490 -19.75 6.27 -18.59
CA GLY A 490 -20.99 6.94 -19.00
C GLY A 490 -20.87 8.46 -19.14
N ARG A 491 -19.82 9.08 -18.59
CA ARG A 491 -19.49 10.51 -18.78
C ARG A 491 -18.92 10.80 -20.17
N ASP A 492 -18.35 9.79 -20.82
CA ASP A 492 -17.62 9.89 -22.09
C ASP A 492 -18.44 9.49 -23.32
N LYS A 493 -19.64 8.95 -23.10
CA LYS A 493 -20.68 8.74 -24.12
C LYS A 493 -21.54 9.98 -24.24
#